data_AF-A0A976K8N3-F1
#
_entry.id   AF-A0A976K8N3-F1
#
_cell.length_a   1.000
_cell.length_b   1.000
_cell.length_c   1.000
_cell.angle_alpha   90.00
_cell.angle_beta   90.00
_cell.angle_gamma   90.00
#
_symmetry.space_group_name_H-M   'P 1'
#
loop_
_entity.id
_entity.type
_entity.pdbx_description
1 polymer ?
#
loop_
_entity_poly.entity_id
_entity_poly.type
_entity_poly.pdbx_seq_one_letter_code
_entity_poly.pdbx_strand_id
1 'polypeptide(L)'
;MFWVLSSSPSSPASSPRPTPAASCGELATLDVLWIVGKATMFLVGAILIGSWVSPRVFRVASRLQIRGLLLTLSLAFCFLLAYLAAAIDLAPIVGAFAAGLILEKVHYRDFLDRGEHELEELIHPITTFLVPLFFVLMGIKVDLSTFGEKGVLGFALLLSA
;
A
#
# COMPACT_ATOMS: atom_id res chain seq x y z
N MET A 1 5.99 23.04 1.98
CA MET A 1 5.95 24.52 1.99
C MET A 1 6.64 25.17 0.78
N PHE A 2 7.43 24.44 -0.02
CA PHE A 2 8.20 25.01 -1.15
C PHE A 2 7.51 24.95 -2.54
N TRP A 3 6.29 24.39 -2.64
CA TRP A 3 5.67 24.06 -3.93
C TRP A 3 4.54 25.00 -4.37
N VAL A 4 4.28 26.08 -3.62
CA VAL A 4 3.09 26.95 -3.81
C VAL A 4 3.41 28.30 -4.48
N LEU A 5 4.68 28.61 -4.80
CA LEU A 5 5.08 29.95 -5.24
C LEU A 5 5.64 30.09 -6.67
N SER A 6 5.68 29.02 -7.48
CA SER A 6 6.36 29.09 -8.79
C SER A 6 5.46 29.31 -10.02
N SER A 7 4.12 29.29 -9.91
CA SER A 7 3.30 29.22 -11.13
C SER A 7 2.03 30.07 -11.10
N SER A 8 2.20 31.39 -11.10
CA SER A 8 1.30 32.36 -11.75
C SER A 8 1.97 33.75 -11.73
N PRO A 9 1.91 34.55 -12.82
CA PRO A 9 0.65 35.27 -13.10
C PRO A 9 0.28 35.60 -14.58
N SER A 10 -1.05 35.65 -14.83
CA SER A 10 -1.87 36.58 -15.69
C SER A 10 -1.56 36.78 -17.19
N SER A 11 -2.46 36.92 -18.18
CA SER A 11 -3.94 37.04 -18.44
C SER A 11 -4.11 37.23 -20.00
N PRO A 12 -5.26 37.63 -20.61
CA PRO A 12 -6.60 37.03 -20.79
C PRO A 12 -7.07 36.91 -22.29
N ALA A 13 -8.31 36.41 -22.52
CA ALA A 13 -9.24 36.64 -23.66
C ALA A 13 -9.55 35.53 -24.72
N SER A 14 -10.74 34.93 -24.54
CA SER A 14 -11.84 34.63 -25.50
C SER A 14 -11.77 33.56 -26.62
N SER A 15 -12.64 32.54 -26.42
CA SER A 15 -13.46 31.73 -27.37
C SER A 15 -12.92 30.35 -27.82
N PRO A 16 -13.80 29.39 -28.21
CA PRO A 16 -14.90 28.75 -27.48
C PRO A 16 -14.56 27.29 -27.08
N ARG A 17 -15.21 26.74 -26.05
CA ARG A 17 -14.95 25.39 -25.49
C ARG A 17 -15.15 24.28 -26.53
N PRO A 18 -14.19 23.36 -26.70
CA PRO A 18 -14.49 21.95 -26.76
C PRO A 18 -14.57 21.43 -25.32
N THR A 19 -15.68 20.80 -24.96
CA THR A 19 -15.90 20.14 -23.66
C THR A 19 -14.80 19.10 -23.38
N PRO A 20 -13.94 19.26 -22.34
CA PRO A 20 -12.93 18.26 -21.98
C PRO A 20 -13.47 17.11 -21.10
N ALA A 21 -14.79 16.95 -20.98
CA ALA A 21 -15.38 15.96 -20.07
C ALA A 21 -15.23 14.50 -20.56
N ALA A 22 -14.97 14.26 -21.85
CA ALA A 22 -14.85 12.90 -22.38
C ALA A 22 -13.45 12.29 -22.21
N SER A 23 -12.39 13.09 -22.10
CA SER A 23 -11.01 12.59 -21.97
C SER A 23 -10.55 12.36 -20.52
N CYS A 24 -11.23 12.94 -19.52
CA CYS A 24 -10.86 12.77 -18.11
C CYS A 24 -11.24 11.40 -17.52
N GLY A 25 -12.32 10.77 -17.99
CA GLY A 25 -12.77 9.47 -17.48
C GLY A 25 -11.95 8.29 -18.01
N GLU A 26 -11.52 8.36 -19.28
CA GLU A 26 -10.82 7.28 -19.97
C GLU A 26 -9.33 7.21 -19.57
N LEU A 27 -8.70 8.35 -19.28
CA LEU A 27 -7.33 8.38 -18.75
C LEU A 27 -7.27 7.92 -17.28
N ALA A 28 -8.23 8.35 -16.45
CA ALA A 28 -8.29 7.95 -15.05
C ALA A 28 -8.53 6.44 -14.87
N THR A 29 -9.38 5.84 -15.68
CA THR A 29 -9.61 4.39 -15.66
C THR A 29 -8.39 3.61 -16.17
N LEU A 30 -7.69 4.10 -17.19
CA LEU A 30 -6.48 3.48 -17.71
C LEU A 30 -5.31 3.57 -16.72
N ASP A 31 -5.13 4.71 -16.06
CA ASP A 31 -4.12 4.91 -15.01
C ASP A 31 -4.38 4.02 -13.80
N VAL A 32 -5.63 3.94 -13.33
CA VAL A 32 -6.02 3.05 -12.23
C VAL A 32 -5.79 1.59 -12.62
N LEU A 33 -6.20 1.17 -13.82
CA LEU A 33 -5.99 -0.19 -14.30
C LEU A 33 -4.49 -0.53 -14.42
N TRP A 34 -3.68 0.44 -14.84
CA TRP A 34 -2.23 0.30 -14.93
C TRP A 34 -1.58 0.14 -13.55
N ILE A 35 -2.02 0.92 -12.55
CA ILE A 35 -1.56 0.81 -11.16
C ILE A 35 -1.95 -0.56 -10.58
N VAL A 36 -3.19 -1.01 -10.80
CA VAL A 36 -3.64 -2.34 -10.35
C VAL A 36 -2.82 -3.44 -11.01
N GLY A 37 -2.56 -3.35 -12.32
CA GLY A 37 -1.73 -4.30 -13.05
C GLY A 37 -0.30 -4.37 -12.51
N LYS A 38 0.34 -3.21 -12.30
CA LYS A 38 1.66 -3.11 -11.64
C LYS A 38 1.63 -3.71 -10.24
N ALA A 39 0.57 -3.46 -9.47
CA ALA A 39 0.45 -3.96 -8.11
C ALA A 39 0.29 -5.47 -8.05
N THR A 40 -0.53 -6.06 -8.91
CA THR A 40 -0.68 -7.52 -8.99
C THR A 40 0.63 -8.18 -9.42
N MET A 41 1.29 -7.65 -10.46
CA MET A 41 2.57 -8.17 -10.93
C MET A 41 3.66 -8.06 -9.88
N PHE A 42 3.73 -6.92 -9.17
CA PHE A 42 4.64 -6.71 -8.06
C PHE A 42 4.36 -7.66 -6.90
N LEU A 43 3.10 -7.84 -6.50
CA LEU A 43 2.73 -8.72 -5.40
C LEU A 43 3.11 -10.17 -5.70
N VAL A 44 2.78 -10.66 -6.90
CA VAL A 44 3.13 -12.01 -7.33
C VAL A 44 4.66 -12.17 -7.42
N GLY A 45 5.35 -11.21 -8.02
CA GLY A 45 6.80 -11.19 -8.11
C GLY A 45 7.48 -11.18 -6.73
N ALA A 46 7.02 -10.33 -5.82
CA ALA A 46 7.52 -10.22 -4.45
C ALA A 46 7.29 -11.52 -3.67
N ILE A 47 6.14 -12.19 -3.82
CA ILE A 47 5.88 -13.48 -3.16
C ILE A 47 6.78 -14.58 -3.72
N LEU A 48 6.95 -14.65 -5.05
CA LEU A 48 7.86 -15.61 -5.70
C LEU A 48 9.32 -15.39 -5.30
N ILE A 49 9.79 -14.15 -5.36
CA ILE A 49 11.16 -13.77 -4.99
C ILE A 49 11.37 -13.94 -3.49
N GLY A 50 10.43 -13.48 -2.67
CA GLY A 50 10.50 -13.54 -1.21
C GLY A 50 10.51 -14.98 -0.67
N SER A 51 9.72 -15.87 -1.27
CA SER A 51 9.74 -17.30 -0.93
C SER A 51 11.05 -18.00 -1.35
N TRP A 52 11.74 -17.50 -2.38
CA TRP A 52 13.06 -18.02 -2.79
C TRP A 52 14.23 -17.45 -1.96
N VAL A 53 14.11 -16.21 -1.51
CA VAL A 53 15.09 -15.51 -0.67
C VAL A 53 15.02 -15.96 0.81
N SER A 54 13.82 -16.33 1.26
CA SER A 54 13.51 -16.86 2.60
C SER A 54 14.56 -17.82 3.20
N PRO A 55 14.94 -18.95 2.55
CA PRO A 55 15.87 -19.90 3.13
C PRO A 55 17.32 -19.39 3.27
N ARG A 56 17.70 -18.31 2.57
CA ARG A 56 19.04 -17.70 2.68
C ARG A 56 19.13 -16.71 3.84
N VAL A 57 18.10 -15.89 4.04
CA VAL A 57 18.06 -14.90 5.14
C VAL A 57 18.02 -15.63 6.49
N PHE A 58 17.26 -16.73 6.58
CA PHE A 58 17.14 -17.55 7.78
C PHE A 58 18.47 -18.20 8.21
N ARG A 59 19.32 -18.61 7.25
CA ARG A 59 20.62 -19.23 7.52
C ARG A 59 21.65 -18.25 8.10
N VAL A 60 21.56 -16.98 7.71
CA VAL A 60 22.41 -15.91 8.26
C VAL A 60 21.89 -15.49 9.64
N ALA A 61 20.57 -15.46 9.84
CA ALA A 61 19.93 -15.12 11.11
C ALA A 61 20.17 -16.18 12.21
N SER A 62 20.22 -17.47 11.88
CA SER A 62 20.48 -18.57 12.82
C SER A 62 21.81 -18.47 13.59
N ARG A 63 22.76 -17.64 13.15
CA ARG A 63 24.10 -17.51 13.77
C ARG A 63 24.15 -16.49 14.90
N LEU A 64 23.11 -15.66 15.09
CA LEU A 64 23.10 -14.56 16.06
C LEU A 64 21.89 -14.70 17.00
N GLN A 65 21.94 -15.69 17.89
CA GLN A 65 20.89 -15.93 18.89
C GLN A 65 20.90 -14.88 20.02
N ILE A 66 20.21 -13.76 19.83
CA ILE A 66 19.87 -12.81 20.90
C ILE A 66 18.36 -12.54 20.86
N ARG A 67 17.68 -12.60 22.03
CA ARG A 67 16.28 -12.21 22.22
C ARG A 67 16.02 -10.84 21.55
N GLY A 68 14.96 -10.74 20.75
CA GLY A 68 14.56 -9.50 20.03
C GLY A 68 15.08 -9.35 18.59
N LEU A 69 16.05 -10.15 18.13
CA LEU A 69 16.58 -10.02 16.77
C LEU A 69 15.57 -10.39 15.68
N LEU A 70 14.63 -11.30 15.96
CA LEU A 70 13.58 -11.71 15.02
C LEU A 70 12.64 -10.56 14.66
N LEU A 71 12.31 -9.72 15.65
CA LEU A 71 11.47 -8.54 15.45
C LEU A 71 12.18 -7.49 14.59
N THR A 72 13.45 -7.23 14.89
CA THR A 72 14.29 -6.32 14.08
C THR A 72 14.44 -6.82 12.64
N LEU A 73 14.67 -8.12 12.45
CA LEU A 73 14.82 -8.71 11.12
C LEU A 73 13.51 -8.66 10.33
N SER A 74 12.38 -8.94 10.98
CA SER A 74 11.05 -8.88 10.37
C SER A 74 10.68 -7.45 9.95
N LEU A 75 10.96 -6.46 10.81
CA LEU A 75 10.78 -5.04 10.48
C LEU A 75 11.72 -4.61 9.35
N ALA A 76 13.00 -4.98 9.39
CA ALA A 76 13.95 -4.66 8.34
C ALA A 76 13.51 -5.25 6.99
N PHE A 77 13.01 -6.49 6.98
CA PHE A 77 12.46 -7.12 5.77
C PHE A 77 11.18 -6.42 5.28
N CYS A 78 10.29 -6.03 6.19
CA CYS A 78 9.10 -5.25 5.89
C CYS A 78 9.46 -3.89 5.24
N PHE A 79 10.40 -3.15 5.82
CA PHE A 79 10.90 -1.90 5.25
C PHE A 79 11.58 -2.08 3.91
N LEU A 80 12.34 -3.17 3.73
CA LEU A 80 13.00 -3.48 2.47
C LEU A 80 11.97 -3.69 1.35
N LEU A 81 10.92 -4.50 1.58
CA LEU A 81 9.87 -4.68 0.58
C LEU A 81 9.00 -3.44 0.38
N ALA A 82 8.73 -2.67 1.43
CA ALA A 82 8.05 -1.38 1.30
C ALA A 82 8.86 -0.39 0.45
N TYR A 83 10.19 -0.38 0.59
CA TYR A 83 11.09 0.43 -0.23
C TYR A 83 11.09 -0.03 -1.69
N LEU A 84 11.12 -1.35 -1.95
CA LEU A 84 10.97 -1.88 -3.31
C LEU A 84 9.62 -1.50 -3.94
N ALA A 85 8.53 -1.51 -3.17
CA ALA A 85 7.22 -1.08 -3.65
C ALA A 85 7.22 0.40 -4.02
N ALA A 86 7.83 1.24 -3.17
CA ALA A 86 7.97 2.68 -3.44
C ALA A 86 8.79 2.96 -4.71
N ALA A 87 9.83 2.15 -4.99
CA ALA A 87 10.68 2.30 -6.17
C ALA A 87 9.96 1.99 -7.50
N ILE A 88 8.79 1.34 -7.46
CA ILE A 88 7.99 0.95 -8.64
C ILE A 88 6.76 1.86 -8.80
N ASP A 89 6.73 3.01 -8.11
CA ASP A 89 5.59 3.95 -8.01
C ASP A 89 4.33 3.32 -7.42
N LEU A 90 4.51 2.31 -6.57
CA LEU A 90 3.42 1.66 -5.85
C LEU A 90 3.27 2.22 -4.44
N ALA A 91 2.07 2.09 -3.88
CA ALA A 91 1.84 2.40 -2.48
C ALA A 91 2.73 1.50 -1.60
N PRO A 92 3.61 2.06 -0.74
CA PRO A 92 4.53 1.28 0.11
C PRO A 92 3.82 0.29 1.03
N ILE A 93 2.55 0.57 1.36
CA ILE A 93 1.67 -0.28 2.17
C ILE A 93 1.50 -1.67 1.54
N VAL A 94 1.45 -1.77 0.21
CA VAL A 94 1.34 -3.05 -0.51
C VAL A 94 2.61 -3.88 -0.31
N GLY A 95 3.79 -3.25 -0.30
CA GLY A 95 5.06 -3.92 -0.04
C GLY A 95 5.18 -4.44 1.40
N ALA A 96 4.74 -3.65 2.38
CA ALA A 96 4.68 -4.08 3.78
C ALA A 96 3.72 -5.26 3.99
N PHE A 97 2.55 -5.24 3.33
CA PHE A 97 1.59 -6.34 3.37
C PHE A 97 2.15 -7.62 2.73
N ALA A 98 2.81 -7.50 1.57
CA ALA A 98 3.49 -8.62 0.92
C ALA A 98 4.55 -9.24 1.83
N ALA A 99 5.32 -8.41 2.55
CA ALA A 99 6.30 -8.87 3.52
C ALA A 99 5.67 -9.71 4.62
N GLY A 100 4.54 -9.28 5.18
CA GLY A 100 3.76 -10.03 6.16
C GLY A 100 3.31 -11.41 5.63
N LEU A 101 2.73 -11.46 4.42
CA LEU A 101 2.29 -12.72 3.79
C LEU A 101 3.44 -13.72 3.54
N ILE A 102 4.63 -13.22 3.19
CA ILE A 102 5.83 -14.04 3.04
C ILE A 102 6.31 -14.51 4.41
N LEU A 103 6.34 -13.60 5.39
CA LEU A 103 6.79 -13.86 6.75
C LEU A 103 5.94 -14.98 7.38
N GLU A 104 4.61 -14.88 7.31
CA GLU A 104 3.64 -15.87 7.82
C GLU A 104 3.91 -17.28 7.24
N LYS A 105 4.08 -17.40 5.92
CA LYS A 105 4.35 -18.70 5.27
C LYS A 105 5.68 -19.33 5.69
N VAL A 106 6.70 -18.52 5.96
CA VAL A 106 8.04 -18.98 6.34
C VAL A 106 8.11 -19.31 7.82
N HIS A 107 7.50 -18.45 8.64
CA HIS A 107 7.51 -18.54 10.09
C HIS A 107 6.61 -19.66 10.64
N TYR A 108 5.60 -20.12 9.88
CA TYR A 108 4.74 -21.23 10.30
C TYR A 108 5.52 -22.52 10.63
N ARG A 109 6.66 -22.78 9.97
CA ARG A 109 7.47 -23.98 10.20
C ARG A 109 8.53 -23.83 11.30
N ASP A 110 9.09 -22.64 11.49
CA ASP A 110 10.14 -22.39 12.49
C ASP A 110 9.59 -21.94 13.87
N PHE A 111 8.38 -21.35 13.94
CA PHE A 111 7.75 -20.96 15.23
C PHE A 111 7.21 -22.14 16.03
N LEU A 112 6.82 -23.23 15.37
CA LEU A 112 6.36 -24.46 16.02
C LEU A 112 7.42 -25.07 16.95
N ASP A 113 8.71 -24.79 16.70
CA ASP A 113 9.84 -25.25 17.53
C ASP A 113 10.27 -24.27 18.63
N ARG A 114 9.78 -23.00 18.63
CA ARG A 114 10.32 -21.93 19.51
C ARG A 114 9.33 -21.21 20.43
N GLY A 115 8.02 -21.32 20.22
CA GLY A 115 7.02 -20.83 21.20
C GLY A 115 6.96 -19.31 21.43
N GLU A 116 7.43 -18.49 20.48
CA GLU A 116 7.59 -17.04 20.67
C GLU A 116 6.41 -16.26 20.07
N HIS A 117 5.49 -15.80 20.92
CA HIS A 117 4.43 -14.83 20.60
C HIS A 117 4.92 -13.36 20.65
N GLU A 118 6.23 -13.12 20.75
CA GLU A 118 6.78 -11.78 21.05
C GLU A 118 6.42 -10.72 19.99
N LEU A 119 6.33 -11.08 18.70
CA LEU A 119 5.99 -10.10 17.64
C LEU A 119 4.54 -9.65 17.67
N GLU A 120 3.61 -10.61 17.82
CA GLU A 120 2.17 -10.33 17.90
C GLU A 120 1.87 -9.48 19.15
N GLU A 121 2.48 -9.82 20.28
CA GLU A 121 2.29 -9.11 21.55
C GLU A 121 2.80 -7.66 21.50
N LEU A 122 3.93 -7.42 20.81
CA LEU A 122 4.44 -6.05 20.61
C LEU A 122 3.64 -5.25 19.57
N ILE A 123 3.11 -5.89 18.52
CA ILE A 123 2.36 -5.22 17.45
C ILE A 123 0.92 -4.92 17.86
N HIS A 124 0.30 -5.78 18.68
CA HIS A 124 -1.09 -5.64 19.09
C HIS A 124 -1.46 -4.23 19.59
N PRO A 125 -0.73 -3.59 20.54
CA PRO A 125 -1.08 -2.24 21.00
C PRO A 125 -0.93 -1.18 19.91
N ILE A 126 0.02 -1.35 19.00
CA ILE A 126 0.26 -0.42 17.88
C ILE A 126 -0.91 -0.50 16.89
N THR A 127 -1.32 -1.70 16.51
CA THR A 127 -2.42 -1.92 15.55
C THR A 127 -3.75 -1.43 16.10
N THR A 128 -4.04 -1.65 17.37
CA THR A 128 -5.29 -1.17 18.02
C THR A 128 -5.42 0.35 17.96
N PHE A 129 -4.31 1.09 18.01
CA PHE A 129 -4.31 2.55 17.88
C PHE A 129 -4.26 3.02 16.41
N LEU A 130 -3.47 2.35 15.57
CA LEU A 130 -3.21 2.76 14.19
C LEU A 130 -4.40 2.50 13.26
N VAL A 131 -5.18 1.43 13.48
CA VAL A 131 -6.36 1.10 12.66
C VAL A 131 -7.43 2.21 12.69
N PRO A 132 -7.90 2.69 13.85
CA PRO A 132 -8.80 3.84 13.92
C PRO A 132 -8.22 5.11 13.29
N LEU A 133 -6.93 5.39 13.52
CA LEU A 133 -6.26 6.56 12.96
C LEU A 133 -6.22 6.50 11.42
N PHE A 134 -5.94 5.34 10.84
CA PHE A 134 -5.97 5.11 9.40
C PHE A 134 -7.36 5.35 8.82
N PHE A 135 -8.41 4.85 9.48
CA PHE A 135 -9.79 5.09 9.04
C PHE A 135 -10.17 6.57 9.07
N VAL A 136 -9.77 7.32 10.09
CA VAL A 136 -10.01 8.77 10.15
C VAL A 136 -9.25 9.49 9.04
N LEU A 137 -7.96 9.18 8.84
CA LEU A 137 -7.13 9.81 7.81
C LEU A 137 -7.65 9.53 6.40
N MET A 138 -8.02 8.29 6.10
CA MET A 138 -8.62 7.93 4.81
C MET A 138 -10.00 8.57 4.65
N GLY A 139 -10.83 8.58 5.70
CA GLY A 139 -12.14 9.21 5.70
C GLY A 139 -12.10 10.70 5.38
N ILE A 140 -11.14 11.44 5.93
CA ILE A 140 -10.96 12.88 5.63
C ILE A 140 -10.47 13.10 4.19
N LYS A 141 -9.75 12.15 3.58
CA LYS A 141 -9.30 12.23 2.19
C LYS A 141 -10.39 11.85 1.18
N VAL A 142 -11.49 11.23 1.60
CA VAL A 142 -12.62 10.92 0.72
C VAL A 142 -13.39 12.20 0.44
N ASP A 143 -13.49 12.56 -0.83
CA ASP A 143 -14.24 13.74 -1.25
C ASP A 143 -15.74 13.44 -1.21
N LEU A 144 -16.47 14.01 -0.24
CA LEU A 144 -17.91 13.77 -0.13
C LEU A 144 -18.72 14.44 -1.25
N SER A 145 -18.10 15.36 -2.00
CA SER A 145 -18.76 16.07 -3.10
C SER A 145 -19.08 15.16 -4.29
N THR A 146 -18.33 14.05 -4.46
CA THR A 146 -18.62 13.03 -5.50
C THR A 146 -19.89 12.24 -5.20
N PHE A 147 -20.32 12.15 -3.94
CA PHE A 147 -21.58 11.48 -3.58
C PHE A 147 -22.82 12.35 -3.83
N GLY A 148 -22.66 13.68 -3.92
CA GLY A 148 -23.77 14.62 -4.16
C GLY A 148 -24.19 14.77 -5.63
N GLU A 149 -23.44 14.18 -6.56
CA GLU A 149 -23.71 14.27 -7.99
C GLU A 149 -24.75 13.22 -8.40
N LYS A 150 -25.88 13.68 -8.97
CA LYS A 150 -27.05 12.85 -9.30
C LYS A 150 -26.73 11.64 -10.23
N GLY A 151 -25.61 11.69 -10.96
CA GLY A 151 -25.11 10.58 -11.78
C GLY A 151 -24.50 9.42 -10.99
N VAL A 152 -23.84 9.69 -9.86
CA VAL A 152 -23.19 8.68 -9.02
C VAL A 152 -24.22 7.91 -8.19
N LEU A 153 -25.27 8.60 -7.73
CA LEU A 153 -26.46 7.98 -7.11
C LEU A 153 -27.20 7.04 -8.07
N GLY A 154 -27.29 7.38 -9.35
CA GLY A 154 -27.89 6.53 -10.38
C GLY A 154 -27.09 5.24 -10.61
N PHE A 155 -25.77 5.32 -10.74
CA PHE A 155 -24.88 4.16 -10.84
C PHE A 155 -24.86 3.30 -9.57
N ALA A 156 -24.88 3.93 -8.39
CA ALA A 156 -24.90 3.23 -7.10
C ALA A 156 -26.21 2.45 -6.87
N LEU A 157 -27.35 3.01 -7.28
CA LEU A 157 -28.64 2.31 -7.27
C LEU A 157 -28.68 1.16 -8.27
N LEU A 158 -28.09 1.33 -9.44
CA LEU A 158 -27.99 0.29 -10.48
C LEU A 158 -27.07 -0.87 -10.08
N LEU A 159 -25.99 -0.60 -9.35
CA LEU A 159 -25.07 -1.62 -8.84
C LEU A 159 -25.57 -2.29 -7.55
N SER A 160 -26.44 -1.62 -6.78
CA SER A 160 -27.03 -2.16 -5.55
C SER A 160 -28.33 -2.95 -5.78
N ALA A 161 -28.94 -2.86 -6.97
CA ALA A 161 -30.13 -3.60 -7.37
C ALA A 161 -29.76 -4.87 -8.15
#